data_AF-A0A5N5QNW2-F1
#
_entry.id   AF-A0A5N5QNW2-F1
#
_cell.length_a   1.000
_cell.length_b   1.000
_cell.length_c   1.000
_cell.angle_alpha   90.00
_cell.angle_beta   90.00
_cell.angle_gamma   90.00
#
_symmetry.space_group_name_H-M   'P 1'
#
loop_
_entity.id
_entity.type
_entity.pdbx_description
1 polymer ?
#
loop_
_entity_poly.entity_id
_entity_poly.type
_entity_poly.pdbx_seq_one_letter_code
_entity_poly.pdbx_strand_id
1 'polypeptide(L)'
;MFEYLSFLRPPPERCSLHQQVTLVPQISNDLRTEPPQDEHNIYFAWQSSSGQIHRKGFTKLTTWRPDDSMYKPLSVALPPEAQPGDAWRLCLSVGHIDTPLVLDLAHPAFGRLPFPLISLPITVVAGDKVATPTNDLGMAKKPRAANKPPKGKPRPDQNNQVAHLHAPKQEKIQRFYLLPVGTPVGSEIGDRLMRITEQISFDLDKVCRILEPGRICSNRRRAEDMGFRHRSFVMASAITCAIERFGKWLFTIFGRFHEINRILPGKIDNTT
;
A
#
# COMPACT_ATOMS: atom_id res chain seq x y z
N MET A 1 17.03 -3.51 -14.04
CA MET A 1 16.34 -2.62 -13.07
C MET A 1 15.38 -3.51 -12.30
N PHE A 2 15.21 -3.30 -10.99
CA PHE A 2 14.30 -4.13 -10.20
C PHE A 2 12.88 -3.57 -10.27
N GLU A 3 11.91 -4.46 -10.13
CA GLU A 3 10.49 -4.13 -10.09
C GLU A 3 9.95 -4.34 -8.69
N TYR A 4 8.96 -3.54 -8.33
CA TYR A 4 8.41 -3.52 -6.98
C TYR A 4 6.89 -3.49 -7.04
N LEU A 5 6.25 -4.34 -6.24
CA LEU A 5 4.86 -4.07 -5.86
C LEU A 5 4.83 -2.84 -4.95
N SER A 6 3.87 -1.95 -5.14
CA SER A 6 3.54 -0.86 -4.23
C SER A 6 2.03 -0.62 -4.21
N PHE A 7 1.56 0.29 -3.35
CA PHE A 7 0.18 0.74 -3.37
C PHE A 7 0.11 2.13 -4.01
N LEU A 8 -0.63 2.23 -5.11
CA LEU A 8 -1.07 3.54 -5.59
C LEU A 8 -2.20 4.08 -4.72
N ARG A 9 -3.11 3.20 -4.27
CA ARG A 9 -4.06 3.49 -3.20
C ARG A 9 -3.84 2.50 -2.07
N PRO A 10 -3.27 2.93 -0.94
CA PRO A 10 -3.02 2.04 0.17
C PRO A 10 -4.33 1.63 0.85
N PRO A 11 -4.33 0.49 1.56
CA PRO A 11 -5.47 0.13 2.39
C PRO A 11 -5.67 1.16 3.51
N PRO A 12 -6.90 1.31 4.04
CA PRO A 12 -7.18 2.20 5.15
C PRO A 12 -6.48 1.72 6.44
N GLU A 13 -6.22 2.64 7.37
CA GLU A 13 -5.70 2.27 8.70
C GLU A 13 -6.71 1.51 9.54
N ARG A 14 -8.01 1.69 9.27
CA ARG A 14 -9.11 1.08 10.00
C ARG A 14 -10.15 0.55 9.04
N CYS A 15 -10.72 -0.61 9.36
CA CYS A 15 -11.77 -1.22 8.55
C CYS A 15 -12.84 -1.83 9.46
N SER A 16 -14.11 -1.61 9.14
CA SER A 16 -15.22 -2.25 9.85
C SER A 16 -15.25 -3.74 9.54
N LEU A 17 -15.65 -4.57 10.50
CA LEU A 17 -15.62 -6.04 10.38
C LEU A 17 -16.30 -6.60 9.11
N HIS A 18 -17.39 -5.98 8.65
CA HIS A 18 -18.14 -6.40 7.46
C HIS A 18 -17.79 -5.62 6.19
N GLN A 19 -16.87 -4.66 6.30
CA GLN A 19 -16.43 -3.85 5.18
C GLN A 19 -15.25 -4.54 4.47
N GLN A 20 -15.22 -4.41 3.14
CA GLN A 20 -14.07 -4.86 2.37
C GLN A 20 -12.96 -3.80 2.38
N VAL A 21 -11.72 -4.26 2.42
CA VAL A 21 -10.53 -3.42 2.33
C VAL A 21 -10.26 -3.14 0.86
N THR A 22 -10.38 -1.87 0.48
CA THR A 22 -10.10 -1.41 -0.89
C THR A 22 -8.67 -0.90 -1.02
N LEU A 23 -8.02 -1.23 -2.13
CA LEU A 23 -6.65 -0.83 -2.47
C LEU A 23 -6.46 -0.76 -3.99
N VAL A 24 -5.37 -0.15 -4.44
CA VAL A 24 -4.93 -0.21 -5.85
C VAL A 24 -3.46 -0.63 -5.86
N PRO A 25 -3.15 -1.86 -6.30
CA PRO A 25 -1.77 -2.31 -6.40
C PRO A 25 -1.13 -1.70 -7.65
N GLN A 26 0.18 -1.46 -7.57
CA GLN A 26 0.99 -1.00 -8.69
C GLN A 26 2.25 -1.84 -8.77
N ILE A 27 2.66 -2.20 -9.99
CA ILE A 27 3.99 -2.71 -10.26
C ILE A 27 4.71 -1.65 -11.08
N SER A 28 5.91 -1.29 -10.67
CA SER A 28 6.76 -0.37 -11.40
C SER A 28 8.22 -0.60 -11.04
N ASN A 29 9.12 -0.03 -11.83
CA ASN A 29 10.54 0.00 -11.53
C ASN A 29 10.87 0.83 -10.27
N ASP A 30 12.13 0.78 -9.85
CA ASP A 30 12.69 1.56 -8.71
C ASP A 30 12.38 3.05 -8.78
N LEU A 31 12.44 3.64 -9.97
CA LEU A 31 12.14 5.05 -10.22
C LEU A 31 10.64 5.35 -10.29
N ARG A 32 9.79 4.32 -10.31
CA ARG A 32 8.33 4.39 -10.50
C ARG A 32 7.92 5.13 -11.78
N THR A 33 8.75 5.08 -12.81
CA THR A 33 8.53 5.77 -14.08
C THR A 33 7.88 4.88 -15.11
N GLU A 34 8.16 3.58 -15.06
CA GLU A 34 7.79 2.63 -16.11
C GLU A 34 7.08 1.41 -15.52
N PRO A 35 5.92 1.02 -16.08
CA PRO A 35 5.32 -0.27 -15.80
C PRO A 35 6.18 -1.41 -16.35
N PRO A 36 6.15 -2.62 -15.74
CA PRO A 36 6.75 -3.80 -16.35
C PRO A 36 6.08 -4.10 -17.69
N GLN A 37 6.78 -4.78 -18.61
CA GLN A 37 6.21 -5.19 -19.90
C GLN A 37 5.38 -6.47 -19.78
N ASP A 38 5.71 -7.31 -18.80
CA ASP A 38 5.12 -8.62 -18.63
C ASP A 38 3.83 -8.60 -17.79
N GLU A 39 3.00 -9.61 -18.00
CA GLU A 39 1.84 -9.85 -17.14
C GLU A 39 2.26 -10.53 -15.82
N HIS A 40 1.67 -10.08 -14.71
CA HIS A 40 1.99 -10.60 -13.40
C HIS A 40 0.75 -11.03 -12.63
N ASN A 41 0.70 -12.27 -12.18
CA ASN A 41 -0.33 -12.70 -11.23
C ASN A 41 0.01 -12.17 -9.84
N ILE A 42 -0.85 -11.30 -9.30
CA ILE A 42 -0.74 -10.78 -7.94
C ILE A 42 -1.56 -11.68 -7.01
N TYR A 43 -0.94 -12.09 -5.92
CA TYR A 43 -1.56 -12.86 -4.85
C TYR A 43 -1.58 -12.04 -3.57
N PHE A 44 -2.54 -12.32 -2.71
CA PHE A 44 -2.64 -11.70 -1.40
C PHE A 44 -2.81 -12.73 -0.28
N ALA A 45 -2.34 -12.39 0.90
CA ALA A 45 -2.62 -13.12 2.13
C ALA A 45 -2.83 -12.13 3.29
N TRP A 46 -3.50 -12.60 4.33
CA TRP A 46 -3.63 -11.86 5.59
C TRP A 46 -2.59 -12.35 6.58
N GLN A 47 -1.93 -11.43 7.27
CA GLN A 47 -1.00 -11.70 8.35
C GLN A 47 -1.55 -11.13 9.66
N SER A 48 -1.59 -11.95 10.71
CA SER A 48 -2.02 -11.52 12.05
C SER A 48 -0.95 -10.64 12.72
N SER A 49 -1.30 -10.05 13.86
CA SER A 49 -0.34 -9.32 14.71
C SER A 49 0.82 -10.18 15.21
N SER A 50 0.64 -11.50 15.34
CA SER A 50 1.70 -12.46 15.69
C SER A 50 2.66 -12.76 14.53
N GLY A 51 2.41 -12.21 13.34
CA GLY A 51 3.21 -12.45 12.14
C GLY A 51 2.85 -13.74 11.39
N GLN A 52 1.87 -14.49 11.87
CA GLN A 52 1.41 -15.72 11.22
C GLN A 52 0.54 -15.39 10.01
N ILE A 53 0.80 -16.09 8.90
CA ILE A 53 -0.05 -16.02 7.72
C ILE A 53 -1.33 -16.79 8.01
N HIS A 54 -2.45 -16.21 7.62
CA HIS A 54 -3.77 -16.81 7.71
C HIS A 54 -3.80 -18.21 7.07
N ARG A 55 -4.58 -19.13 7.64
CA ARG A 55 -4.67 -20.54 7.22
C ARG A 55 -4.98 -20.76 5.74
N LYS A 56 -5.62 -19.80 5.07
CA LYS A 56 -5.92 -19.88 3.64
C LYS A 56 -4.67 -19.66 2.76
N GLY A 57 -3.59 -19.12 3.33
CA GLY A 57 -2.38 -18.79 2.59
C GLY A 57 -2.61 -17.70 1.54
N PHE A 58 -1.77 -17.68 0.51
CA PHE A 58 -1.91 -16.76 -0.60
C PHE A 58 -3.03 -17.18 -1.54
N THR A 59 -3.94 -16.24 -1.82
CA THR A 59 -5.02 -16.37 -2.80
C THR A 59 -4.76 -15.44 -3.97
N LYS A 60 -5.07 -15.86 -5.20
CA LYS A 60 -4.95 -14.99 -6.39
C LYS A 60 -5.86 -13.78 -6.24
N LEU A 61 -5.28 -12.58 -6.31
CA LEU A 61 -5.99 -11.31 -6.24
C LEU A 61 -6.44 -10.86 -7.63
N THR A 62 -5.49 -10.76 -8.56
CA THR A 62 -5.72 -10.31 -9.94
C THR A 62 -4.58 -10.76 -10.85
N THR A 63 -4.78 -10.66 -12.16
CA THR A 63 -3.69 -10.64 -13.15
C THR A 63 -3.45 -9.19 -13.52
N TRP A 64 -2.26 -8.69 -13.21
CA TRP A 64 -1.83 -7.33 -13.51
C TRP A 64 -1.31 -7.26 -14.94
N ARG A 65 -1.84 -6.29 -15.70
CA ARG A 65 -1.49 -5.97 -17.08
C ARG A 65 -1.20 -4.47 -17.20
N PRO A 66 -0.19 -4.05 -17.97
CA PRO A 66 0.16 -2.63 -18.13
C PRO A 66 -1.01 -1.77 -18.58
N ASP A 67 -1.79 -2.23 -19.55
CA ASP A 67 -2.82 -1.41 -20.20
C ASP A 67 -4.17 -1.40 -19.47
N ASP A 68 -4.49 -2.43 -18.68
CA ASP A 68 -5.82 -2.65 -18.09
C ASP A 68 -5.84 -2.59 -16.56
N SER A 69 -4.72 -2.91 -15.91
CA SER A 69 -4.68 -3.05 -14.44
C SER A 69 -4.20 -1.79 -13.71
N MET A 70 -3.56 -0.86 -14.41
CA MET A 70 -3.17 0.40 -13.80
C MET A 70 -4.40 1.12 -13.26
N TYR A 71 -4.30 1.65 -12.04
CA TYR A 71 -5.34 2.46 -11.40
C TYR A 71 -6.64 1.73 -11.00
N LYS A 72 -6.80 0.43 -11.28
CA LYS A 72 -8.04 -0.31 -10.99
C LYS A 72 -8.17 -0.63 -9.50
N PRO A 73 -9.23 -0.14 -8.81
CA PRO A 73 -9.48 -0.49 -7.42
C PRO A 73 -9.86 -1.96 -7.27
N LEU A 74 -9.27 -2.60 -6.26
CA LEU A 74 -9.55 -3.96 -5.86
C LEU A 74 -10.04 -3.95 -4.42
N SER A 75 -10.95 -4.87 -4.10
CA SER A 75 -11.49 -5.03 -2.75
C SER A 75 -11.27 -6.45 -2.27
N VAL A 76 -10.77 -6.58 -1.04
CA VAL A 76 -10.55 -7.86 -0.38
C VAL A 76 -11.31 -7.90 0.94
N ALA A 77 -11.96 -9.02 1.22
CA ALA A 77 -12.61 -9.22 2.51
C ALA A 77 -11.56 -9.45 3.61
N LEU A 78 -11.85 -8.97 4.82
CA LEU A 78 -11.10 -9.35 6.02
C LEU A 78 -11.18 -10.87 6.27
N PRO A 79 -10.24 -11.46 7.01
CA PRO A 79 -10.34 -12.84 7.47
C PRO A 79 -11.67 -13.09 8.21
N PRO A 80 -12.34 -14.23 8.00
CA PRO A 80 -13.62 -14.52 8.66
C PRO A 80 -13.50 -14.64 10.19
N GLU A 81 -12.31 -14.92 10.72
CA GLU A 81 -12.02 -14.94 12.16
C GLU A 81 -11.71 -13.57 12.76
N ALA A 82 -11.58 -12.52 11.95
CA ALA A 82 -11.25 -11.20 12.45
C ALA A 82 -12.29 -10.73 13.49
N GLN A 83 -11.81 -10.11 14.56
CA GLN A 83 -12.64 -9.52 15.61
C GLN A 83 -12.38 -8.02 15.73
N PRO A 84 -13.36 -7.23 16.21
CA PRO A 84 -13.10 -5.85 16.59
C PRO A 84 -11.94 -5.75 17.60
N GLY A 85 -10.98 -4.89 17.33
CA GLY A 85 -9.74 -4.73 18.11
C GLY A 85 -8.55 -5.47 17.50
N ASP A 86 -8.75 -6.43 16.59
CA ASP A 86 -7.65 -7.09 15.91
C ASP A 86 -6.88 -6.13 14.99
N ALA A 87 -5.62 -6.46 14.75
CA ALA A 87 -4.78 -5.79 13.79
C ALA A 87 -4.24 -6.79 12.75
N TRP A 88 -4.60 -6.57 11.50
CA TRP A 88 -4.23 -7.43 10.38
C TRP A 88 -3.37 -6.68 9.36
N ARG A 89 -2.39 -7.35 8.77
CA ARG A 89 -1.59 -6.80 7.68
C ARG A 89 -1.94 -7.50 6.38
N LEU A 90 -2.01 -6.73 5.30
CA LEU A 90 -2.18 -7.27 3.97
C LEU A 90 -0.81 -7.52 3.34
N CYS A 91 -0.58 -8.74 2.93
CA CYS A 91 0.64 -9.17 2.25
C CYS A 91 0.35 -9.34 0.77
N LEU A 92 1.15 -8.72 -0.11
CA LEU A 92 1.07 -8.92 -1.56
C LEU A 92 2.36 -9.55 -2.09
N SER A 93 2.21 -10.46 -3.06
CA SER A 93 3.31 -11.11 -3.74
C SER A 93 3.00 -11.33 -5.22
N VAL A 94 4.03 -11.39 -6.06
CA VAL A 94 3.94 -11.80 -7.47
C VAL A 94 4.56 -13.18 -7.62
N GLY A 95 3.90 -14.06 -8.39
CA GLY A 95 4.44 -15.38 -8.73
C GLY A 95 3.77 -16.51 -7.97
N HIS A 96 4.55 -17.43 -7.39
CA HIS A 96 4.01 -18.62 -6.74
C HIS A 96 3.54 -18.36 -5.30
N ILE A 97 2.55 -19.12 -4.84
CA ILE A 97 1.97 -19.08 -3.48
C ILE A 97 3.02 -19.30 -2.39
N ASP A 98 4.10 -20.01 -2.72
CA ASP A 98 5.20 -20.33 -1.81
C ASP A 98 6.31 -19.28 -1.79
N THR A 99 6.10 -18.14 -2.45
CA THR A 99 7.10 -17.07 -2.48
C THR A 99 7.23 -16.47 -1.08
N PRO A 100 8.41 -16.54 -0.45
CA PRO A 100 8.60 -15.99 0.88
C PRO A 100 8.38 -14.48 0.84
N LEU A 101 7.72 -13.95 1.86
CA LEU A 101 7.63 -12.50 2.09
C LEU A 101 8.97 -11.87 2.48
N VAL A 102 9.98 -12.72 2.68
CA VAL A 102 11.36 -12.35 2.96
C VAL A 102 12.18 -12.51 1.69
N LEU A 103 12.79 -11.41 1.26
CA LEU A 103 13.65 -11.35 0.09
C LEU A 103 15.06 -11.82 0.44
N ASP A 104 15.41 -13.03 0.01
CA ASP A 104 16.77 -13.53 0.15
C ASP A 104 17.68 -12.90 -0.92
N LEU A 105 18.58 -12.03 -0.47
CA LEU A 105 19.54 -11.34 -1.32
C LEU A 105 20.61 -12.28 -1.92
N ALA A 106 20.79 -13.47 -1.33
CA ALA A 106 21.70 -14.49 -1.84
C ALA A 106 21.06 -15.38 -2.93
N HIS A 107 19.73 -15.33 -3.06
CA HIS A 107 19.00 -16.24 -3.93
C HIS A 107 19.30 -15.92 -5.41
N PRO A 108 19.61 -16.92 -6.27
CA PRO A 108 19.99 -16.69 -7.67
C PRO A 108 18.85 -16.12 -8.54
N ALA A 109 17.61 -16.25 -8.07
CA ALA A 109 16.43 -15.63 -8.69
C ALA A 109 16.06 -14.26 -8.09
N PHE A 110 16.89 -13.69 -7.20
CA PHE A 110 16.65 -12.37 -6.64
C PHE A 110 16.49 -11.34 -7.76
N GLY A 111 15.41 -10.56 -7.71
CA GLY A 111 15.12 -9.54 -8.70
C GLY A 111 14.46 -10.01 -9.99
N ARG A 112 14.16 -11.30 -10.14
CA ARG A 112 13.42 -11.81 -11.32
C ARG A 112 11.92 -11.54 -11.27
N LEU A 113 11.37 -11.34 -10.08
CA LEU A 113 9.96 -11.04 -9.86
C LEU A 113 9.81 -9.75 -9.07
N PRO A 114 8.70 -9.01 -9.26
CA PRO A 114 8.40 -7.85 -8.45
C PRO A 114 8.42 -8.17 -6.96
N PHE A 115 9.11 -7.33 -6.19
CA PHE A 115 9.29 -7.59 -4.76
C PHE A 115 7.97 -7.55 -3.98
N PRO A 116 7.74 -8.51 -3.06
CA PRO A 116 6.54 -8.55 -2.25
C PRO A 116 6.54 -7.38 -1.26
N LEU A 117 5.36 -7.06 -0.72
CA LEU A 117 5.20 -6.03 0.29
C LEU A 117 4.23 -6.47 1.39
N ILE A 118 4.35 -5.83 2.53
CA ILE A 118 3.43 -5.95 3.66
C ILE A 118 2.91 -4.56 4.01
N SER A 119 1.59 -4.40 4.14
CA SER A 119 0.98 -3.16 4.58
C SER A 119 1.30 -2.87 6.05
N LEU A 120 1.02 -1.64 6.50
CA LEU A 120 0.91 -1.41 7.95
C LEU A 120 -0.30 -2.15 8.53
N PRO A 121 -0.36 -2.33 9.87
CA PRO A 121 -1.52 -2.91 10.51
C PRO A 121 -2.81 -2.13 10.22
N ILE A 122 -3.86 -2.86 9.83
CA ILE A 122 -5.23 -2.39 9.66
C ILE A 122 -5.99 -2.81 10.90
N THR A 123 -6.47 -1.85 11.68
CA THR A 123 -7.27 -2.13 12.88
C THR A 123 -8.71 -2.43 12.49
N VAL A 124 -9.23 -3.55 12.97
CA VAL A 124 -10.62 -3.94 12.77
C VAL A 124 -11.47 -3.20 13.81
N VAL A 125 -12.47 -2.45 13.34
CA VAL A 125 -13.41 -1.76 14.22
C VAL A 125 -14.76 -2.47 14.20
N ALA A 126 -15.48 -2.42 15.31
CA ALA A 126 -16.87 -2.86 15.33
C ALA A 126 -17.62 -2.00 14.31
N GLY A 127 -18.28 -2.64 13.35
CA GLY A 127 -19.13 -1.90 12.42
C GLY A 127 -20.23 -1.24 13.22
N ASP A 128 -20.44 0.06 13.01
CA ASP A 128 -21.65 0.71 13.48
C ASP A 128 -22.81 -0.08 12.87
N LYS A 129 -23.56 -0.80 13.72
CA LYS A 129 -24.85 -1.31 13.31
C LYS A 129 -25.61 -0.07 12.92
N VAL A 130 -25.76 0.18 11.61
CA VAL A 130 -26.63 1.22 11.10
C VAL A 130 -27.96 0.95 11.77
N ALA A 131 -28.27 1.74 12.79
CA ALA A 131 -29.45 1.55 13.61
C ALA A 131 -30.60 1.63 12.63
N THR A 132 -31.17 0.48 12.30
CA THR A 132 -32.33 0.43 11.42
C THR A 132 -33.39 1.21 12.18
N PRO A 133 -33.92 2.33 11.65
CA PRO A 133 -34.98 3.03 12.34
C PRO A 133 -36.15 2.05 12.40
N THR A 134 -36.34 1.44 13.56
CA THR A 134 -37.55 0.70 13.88
C THR A 134 -38.67 1.72 13.84
N ASN A 135 -39.37 1.76 12.70
CA ASN A 135 -40.68 2.36 12.56
C ASN A 135 -41.65 1.55 13.43
N ASP A 136 -41.54 1.69 14.74
CA ASP A 136 -42.51 1.16 15.67
C ASP A 136 -43.70 2.13 15.64
N LEU A 137 -44.57 1.92 14.65
CA LEU A 137 -45.86 2.57 14.50
C LEU A 137 -46.81 2.04 15.58
N GLY A 138 -46.53 2.42 16.83
CA GLY A 138 -47.48 2.39 17.92
C GLY A 138 -48.60 3.39 17.65
N MET A 139 -49.68 2.89 17.04
CA MET A 139 -50.97 3.57 16.92
C MET A 139 -51.50 4.01 18.30
N ALA A 140 -51.52 5.32 18.55
CA ALA A 140 -52.36 5.91 19.60
C ALA A 140 -53.18 7.07 19.01
N LYS A 141 -54.48 7.01 19.30
CA LYS A 141 -55.56 7.84 18.73
C LYS A 141 -55.51 9.31 19.19
N LYS A 142 -55.95 10.17 18.26
CA LYS A 142 -56.42 11.58 18.33
C LYS A 142 -57.11 12.01 19.66
N PRO A 143 -57.18 13.32 20.01
CA PRO A 143 -58.07 14.27 19.31
C PRO A 143 -57.57 15.72 19.08
N ARG A 144 -58.33 16.41 18.19
CA ARG A 144 -58.39 17.86 17.82
C ARG A 144 -58.34 18.81 19.05
N ALA A 145 -57.97 20.09 19.00
CA ALA A 145 -58.17 21.14 17.99
C ALA A 145 -57.29 22.40 18.22
N ALA A 146 -57.15 23.18 17.15
CA ALA A 146 -57.13 24.65 17.05
C ALA A 146 -55.87 25.50 17.37
N ASN A 147 -55.50 26.28 16.33
CA ASN A 147 -54.92 27.64 16.32
C ASN A 147 -53.42 27.84 16.57
N LYS A 148 -52.66 27.99 15.47
CA LYS A 148 -51.90 29.20 15.09
C LYS A 148 -50.97 28.91 13.89
N PRO A 149 -50.81 29.83 12.91
CA PRO A 149 -49.73 29.74 11.94
C PRO A 149 -48.51 30.56 12.41
N PRO A 150 -47.31 29.97 12.48
CA PRO A 150 -46.09 30.71 12.20
C PRO A 150 -45.48 30.23 10.90
N LYS A 151 -45.43 31.16 9.96
CA LYS A 151 -44.80 31.08 8.66
C LYS A 151 -43.28 31.08 8.88
N GLY A 152 -42.66 29.91 8.89
CA GLY A 152 -41.21 29.76 8.94
C GLY A 152 -40.85 28.37 8.46
N LYS A 153 -40.54 28.23 7.16
CA LYS A 153 -40.04 26.97 6.58
C LYS A 153 -38.70 26.64 7.25
N PRO A 154 -38.56 25.56 8.02
CA PRO A 154 -37.25 25.06 8.38
C PRO A 154 -36.68 24.48 7.09
N ARG A 155 -35.57 25.06 6.61
CA ARG A 155 -34.75 24.39 5.60
C ARG A 155 -34.27 23.08 6.24
N PRO A 156 -34.40 21.93 5.57
CA PRO A 156 -33.72 20.73 6.04
C PRO A 156 -32.22 21.02 5.97
N ASP A 157 -31.57 20.99 7.12
CA ASP A 157 -30.11 21.08 7.24
C ASP A 157 -29.49 19.91 6.47
N GLN A 158 -29.13 20.15 5.21
CA GLN A 158 -28.38 19.23 4.34
C GLN A 158 -26.92 19.06 4.78
N ASN A 159 -26.58 19.41 6.03
CA ASN A 159 -25.20 19.51 6.48
C ASN A 159 -24.67 18.23 7.17
N ASN A 160 -25.42 17.13 7.15
CA ASN A 160 -25.07 15.92 7.91
C ASN A 160 -24.71 14.67 7.07
N GLN A 161 -24.54 14.80 5.74
CA GLN A 161 -24.21 13.66 4.88
C GLN A 161 -22.77 13.59 4.35
N VAL A 162 -21.90 14.55 4.66
CA VAL A 162 -20.53 14.59 4.07
C VAL A 162 -19.43 14.22 5.07
N ALA A 163 -19.79 13.81 6.29
CA ALA A 163 -18.86 13.16 7.20
C ALA A 163 -18.77 11.65 6.92
N HIS A 164 -18.74 11.23 5.65
CA HIS A 164 -18.12 9.95 5.33
C HIS A 164 -16.62 10.18 5.54
N LEU A 165 -16.21 10.06 6.82
CA LEU A 165 -14.85 10.24 7.29
C LEU A 165 -13.92 9.57 6.28
N HIS A 166 -13.07 10.37 5.63
CA HIS A 166 -11.89 9.83 4.98
C HIS A 166 -11.05 9.22 6.10
N ALA A 167 -11.24 7.92 6.32
CA ALA A 167 -10.41 7.17 7.23
C ALA A 167 -8.94 7.46 6.86
N PRO A 168 -8.08 7.72 7.85
CA PRO A 168 -6.68 8.00 7.58
C PRO A 168 -6.11 6.88 6.70
N LYS A 169 -5.46 7.30 5.61
CA LYS A 169 -4.85 6.39 4.64
C LYS A 169 -3.48 5.99 5.18
N GLN A 170 -3.12 4.72 5.02
CA GLN A 170 -1.79 4.28 5.39
C GLN A 170 -0.75 4.90 4.47
N GLU A 171 0.25 5.59 5.01
CA GLU A 171 1.31 6.21 4.21
C GLU A 171 2.62 5.41 4.18
N LYS A 172 2.64 4.20 4.75
CA LYS A 172 3.86 3.38 4.81
C LYS A 172 3.60 1.93 4.44
N ILE A 173 4.64 1.29 3.92
CA ILE A 173 4.68 -0.16 3.65
C ILE A 173 5.97 -0.75 4.24
N GLN A 174 6.00 -2.07 4.40
CA GLN A 174 7.15 -2.80 4.93
C GLN A 174 7.63 -3.86 3.97
N ARG A 175 8.95 -4.08 3.96
CA ARG A 175 9.61 -5.21 3.30
C ARG A 175 10.64 -5.82 4.21
N PHE A 176 10.85 -7.11 4.05
CA PHE A 176 11.80 -7.89 4.83
C PHE A 176 12.82 -8.49 3.88
N TYR A 177 14.10 -8.35 4.22
CA TYR A 177 15.23 -8.83 3.44
C TYR A 177 16.08 -9.73 4.31
N LEU A 178 16.48 -10.88 3.78
CA LEU A 178 17.47 -11.74 4.41
C LEU A 178 18.84 -11.38 3.83
N LEU A 179 19.73 -10.87 4.69
CA LEU A 179 21.08 -10.48 4.27
C LEU A 179 21.96 -11.72 4.05
N PRO A 180 22.83 -11.73 3.02
CA PRO A 180 23.80 -12.79 2.84
C PRO A 180 24.86 -12.61 3.92
N VAL A 181 25.01 -13.61 4.79
CA VAL A 181 26.07 -13.59 5.80
C VAL A 181 27.23 -14.43 5.29
N GLY A 182 28.42 -13.83 5.22
CA GLY A 182 29.67 -14.58 5.27
C GLY A 182 29.79 -15.15 6.68
N THR A 183 29.43 -16.42 6.84
CA THR A 183 29.18 -17.10 8.12
C THR A 183 30.34 -17.02 9.11
N PRO A 184 30.11 -16.53 10.34
CA PRO A 184 30.45 -17.28 11.54
C PRO A 184 29.30 -18.27 11.85
N VAL A 185 29.66 -19.52 12.09
CA VAL A 185 28.74 -20.60 12.49
C VAL A 185 28.01 -20.17 13.77
N GLY A 186 26.66 -20.13 13.74
CA GLY A 186 25.83 -19.92 14.94
C GLY A 186 24.97 -18.65 14.99
N SER A 187 24.95 -17.80 13.95
CA SER A 187 24.05 -16.63 13.93
C SER A 187 22.60 -17.05 13.65
N GLU A 188 21.68 -16.64 14.53
CA GLU A 188 20.24 -16.89 14.37
C GLU A 188 19.66 -16.11 13.17
N ILE A 189 18.59 -16.63 12.57
CA ILE A 189 17.93 -16.02 11.39
C ILE A 189 17.48 -14.57 11.70
N GLY A 190 17.15 -14.28 12.96
CA GLY A 190 16.72 -12.95 13.40
C GLY A 190 17.75 -11.85 13.13
N ASP A 191 19.04 -12.15 13.29
CA ASP A 191 20.13 -11.18 13.10
C ASP A 191 20.34 -10.80 11.63
N ARG A 192 19.82 -11.62 10.73
CA ARG A 192 19.97 -11.48 9.27
C ARG A 192 18.80 -10.78 8.62
N LEU A 193 17.71 -10.55 9.36
CA LEU A 193 16.47 -10.02 8.83
C LEU A 193 16.48 -8.49 8.89
N MET A 194 16.73 -7.87 7.74
CA MET A 194 16.62 -6.42 7.59
C MET A 194 15.18 -6.05 7.25
N ARG A 195 14.57 -5.18 8.06
CA ARG A 195 13.24 -4.61 7.81
C ARG A 195 13.36 -3.20 7.26
N ILE A 196 12.85 -2.96 6.06
CA ILE A 196 12.73 -1.62 5.47
C ILE A 196 11.27 -1.16 5.60
N THR A 197 11.08 0.07 6.06
CA THR A 197 9.76 0.75 6.04
C THR A 197 9.84 1.89 5.05
N GLU A 198 9.03 1.83 4.00
CA GLU A 198 9.00 2.84 2.93
C GLU A 198 7.80 3.76 3.16
N GLN A 199 8.00 5.07 2.99
CA GLN A 199 6.90 6.03 2.95
C GLN A 199 6.41 6.17 1.51
N ILE A 200 5.10 6.02 1.30
CA ILE A 200 4.45 6.25 0.02
C ILE A 200 3.90 7.67 0.01
N SER A 201 4.46 8.53 -0.85
CA SER A 201 3.93 9.88 -1.06
C SER A 201 2.70 9.82 -1.96
N PHE A 202 1.58 10.33 -1.47
CA PHE A 202 0.33 10.39 -2.22
C PHE A 202 0.18 11.78 -2.87
N ASP A 203 0.87 12.03 -3.98
CA ASP A 203 0.85 13.36 -4.64
C ASP A 203 -0.33 13.56 -5.62
N LEU A 204 -1.22 12.56 -5.74
CA LEU A 204 -2.34 12.60 -6.69
C LEU A 204 -3.68 13.07 -6.08
N ASP A 205 -3.78 13.24 -4.76
CA ASP A 205 -4.98 13.80 -4.10
C ASP A 205 -4.95 15.34 -4.07
N LYS A 206 -4.52 15.98 -5.16
CA LYS A 206 -4.91 17.38 -5.39
C LYS A 206 -6.39 17.36 -5.73
N VAL A 207 -7.22 17.38 -4.70
CA VAL A 207 -8.64 17.71 -4.80
C VAL A 207 -8.70 19.06 -5.51
N CYS A 208 -8.96 19.04 -6.81
CA CYS A 208 -9.53 20.16 -7.51
C CYS A 208 -10.88 20.37 -6.82
N ARG A 209 -10.91 21.22 -5.80
CA ARG A 209 -12.17 21.72 -5.26
C ARG A 209 -12.81 22.40 -6.45
N ILE A 210 -13.78 21.74 -7.07
CA ILE A 210 -14.72 22.38 -7.98
C ILE A 210 -15.48 23.33 -7.06
N LEU A 211 -14.93 24.55 -6.94
CA LEU A 211 -15.62 25.65 -6.33
C LEU A 211 -16.87 25.87 -7.17
N GLU A 212 -17.99 26.06 -6.46
CA GLU A 212 -19.26 26.53 -6.99
C GLU A 212 -19.08 27.51 -8.17
N PRO A 213 -19.95 27.45 -9.19
CA PRO A 213 -19.85 28.32 -10.36
C PRO A 213 -19.91 29.80 -9.91
N GLY A 214 -18.77 30.48 -9.90
CA GLY A 214 -18.70 31.90 -9.55
C GLY A 214 -17.48 32.36 -8.75
N ARG A 215 -16.61 31.47 -8.24
CA ARG A 215 -15.31 31.90 -7.66
C ARG A 215 -14.14 31.35 -8.45
N ILE A 216 -13.57 32.23 -9.27
CA ILE A 216 -12.29 32.02 -9.94
C ILE A 216 -11.23 31.77 -8.87
N CYS A 217 -10.64 30.57 -8.87
CA CYS A 217 -9.49 30.25 -8.05
C CYS A 217 -8.35 31.21 -8.44
N SER A 218 -7.90 32.06 -7.52
CA SER A 218 -6.94 33.15 -7.75
C SER A 218 -5.51 32.71 -8.06
N ASN A 219 -5.25 31.42 -8.32
CA ASN A 219 -3.94 30.93 -8.75
C ASN A 219 -3.79 30.81 -10.28
N ARG A 220 -4.72 31.34 -11.08
CA ARG A 220 -4.62 31.41 -12.55
C ARG A 220 -4.17 32.78 -13.10
N ARG A 221 -3.43 33.58 -12.33
CA ARG A 221 -2.83 34.85 -12.80
C ARG A 221 -1.35 35.02 -12.46
N ARG A 222 -0.57 33.92 -12.52
CA ARG A 222 0.89 34.00 -12.40
C ARG A 222 1.67 33.06 -13.33
N ALA A 223 1.01 32.58 -14.40
CA ALA A 223 1.62 31.68 -15.38
C ALA A 223 1.89 32.35 -16.74
N GLU A 224 1.55 33.63 -16.92
CA GLU A 224 1.72 34.32 -18.22
C GLU A 224 2.77 35.44 -18.21
N ASP A 225 3.45 35.68 -17.08
CA ASP A 225 4.40 36.81 -16.96
C ASP A 225 5.80 36.43 -16.42
N MET A 226 6.14 35.14 -16.45
CA MET A 226 7.52 34.72 -16.23
C MET A 226 7.92 33.67 -17.26
N GLY A 227 8.84 34.08 -18.13
CA GLY A 227 9.43 33.29 -19.18
C GLY A 227 9.83 31.90 -18.70
N PHE A 228 9.38 30.93 -19.48
CA PHE A 228 9.67 29.51 -19.38
C PHE A 228 11.19 29.28 -19.39
N ARG A 229 11.81 29.09 -18.21
CA ARG A 229 13.07 28.36 -18.06
C ARG A 229 13.02 27.47 -16.83
N HIS A 230 13.36 26.21 -17.07
CA HIS A 230 13.48 25.07 -16.17
C HIS A 230 13.61 25.37 -14.68
N ARG A 231 12.67 24.83 -13.89
CA ARG A 231 12.92 24.45 -12.50
C ARG A 231 12.37 23.05 -12.21
N SER A 232 13.00 22.06 -12.83
CA SER A 232 13.05 20.68 -12.35
C SER A 232 14.43 20.45 -11.73
N PHE A 233 14.70 20.94 -10.51
CA PHE A 233 16.05 20.73 -9.94
C PHE A 233 16.14 20.55 -8.42
N VAL A 234 15.04 20.64 -7.65
CA VAL A 234 15.14 20.53 -6.18
C VAL A 234 14.71 19.15 -5.65
N MET A 235 13.77 18.45 -6.31
CA MET A 235 13.42 17.06 -5.90
C MET A 235 14.39 16.00 -6.44
N ALA A 236 14.99 16.20 -7.62
CA ALA A 236 15.96 15.26 -8.17
C ALA A 236 17.18 15.13 -7.26
N SER A 237 17.67 16.23 -6.67
CA SER A 237 18.91 16.22 -5.87
C SER A 237 18.83 15.36 -4.60
N ALA A 238 17.69 15.37 -3.88
CA ALA A 238 17.54 14.57 -2.68
C ALA A 238 17.36 13.07 -2.97
N ILE A 239 16.66 12.73 -4.06
CA ILE A 239 16.45 11.35 -4.50
C ILE A 239 17.73 10.77 -5.12
N THR A 240 18.45 11.54 -5.94
CA THR A 240 19.76 11.14 -6.48
C THR A 240 20.79 10.91 -5.36
N CYS A 241 20.78 11.71 -4.29
CA CYS A 241 21.70 11.51 -3.16
C CYS A 241 21.40 10.21 -2.38
N ALA A 242 20.13 9.85 -2.21
CA ALA A 242 19.73 8.59 -1.55
C ALA A 242 20.00 7.36 -2.45
N ILE A 243 19.71 7.46 -3.75
CA ILE A 243 19.97 6.39 -4.73
C ILE A 243 21.47 6.21 -4.96
N GLU A 244 22.27 7.28 -5.01
CA GLU A 244 23.73 7.14 -5.10
C GLU A 244 24.32 6.48 -3.86
N ARG A 245 23.81 6.79 -2.65
CA ARG A 245 24.28 6.14 -1.42
C ARG A 245 23.87 4.66 -1.38
N PHE A 246 22.65 4.33 -1.81
CA PHE A 246 22.21 2.93 -1.88
C PHE A 246 22.91 2.15 -2.99
N GLY A 247 23.11 2.76 -4.17
CA GLY A 247 23.83 2.19 -5.29
C GLY A 247 25.32 1.99 -5.01
N LYS A 248 26.01 2.96 -4.40
CA LYS A 248 27.41 2.81 -3.94
C LYS A 248 27.54 1.75 -2.85
N TRP A 249 26.56 1.64 -1.96
CA TRP A 249 26.53 0.59 -0.93
C TRP A 249 26.34 -0.81 -1.53
N LEU A 250 25.37 -0.98 -2.46
CA LEU A 250 25.17 -2.22 -3.20
C LEU A 250 26.41 -2.59 -4.02
N PHE A 251 27.03 -1.64 -4.73
CA PHE A 251 28.24 -1.90 -5.53
C PHE A 251 29.44 -2.31 -4.66
N THR A 252 29.54 -1.79 -3.43
CA THR A 252 30.59 -2.19 -2.48
C THR A 252 30.38 -3.62 -1.97
N ILE A 253 29.13 -4.01 -1.73
CA ILE A 253 28.78 -5.37 -1.29
C ILE A 253 29.00 -6.38 -2.41
N PHE A 254 28.50 -6.09 -3.61
CA PHE A 254 28.62 -7.00 -4.76
C PHE A 254 30.04 -7.02 -5.36
N GLY A 255 30.77 -5.90 -5.33
CA GLY A 255 32.16 -5.82 -5.79
C GLY A 255 33.10 -6.70 -4.98
N ARG A 256 32.95 -6.74 -3.65
CA ARG A 256 33.74 -7.65 -2.79
C ARG A 256 33.40 -9.13 -2.99
N PHE A 257 32.16 -9.44 -3.39
CA PHE A 257 31.74 -10.81 -3.66
C PHE A 257 32.43 -11.41 -4.90
N HIS A 258 32.71 -10.58 -5.91
CA HIS A 258 33.38 -11.01 -7.13
C HIS A 258 34.89 -11.24 -6.94
N GLU A 259 35.50 -10.61 -5.93
CA GLU A 259 36.92 -10.75 -5.61
C GLU A 259 37.22 -11.99 -4.76
N ILE A 260 36.29 -12.38 -3.88
CA ILE A 260 36.42 -13.61 -3.05
C ILE A 260 36.34 -14.89 -3.92
N ASN A 261 35.49 -14.91 -4.95
CA ASN A 261 35.40 -16.06 -5.87
C ASN A 261 36.63 -16.25 -6.77
N ARG A 262 37.57 -15.30 -6.79
CA ARG A 262 38.79 -15.39 -7.60
C ARG A 262 39.97 -16.02 -6.84
N ILE A 263 39.86 -16.20 -5.52
CA ILE A 263 40.97 -16.63 -4.64
C ILE A 263 40.95 -18.15 -4.34
N LEU A 264 39.92 -18.90 -4.78
CA LEU A 264 39.87 -20.35 -4.56
C LEU A 264 39.80 -21.15 -5.87
N PRO A 265 40.94 -21.47 -6.52
CA PRO A 265 40.98 -22.57 -7.46
C PRO A 265 41.00 -23.90 -6.68
N GLY A 266 39.80 -24.36 -6.30
CA GLY A 266 39.61 -25.67 -5.67
C GLY A 266 39.72 -26.79 -6.72
N LYS A 267 40.91 -27.39 -6.78
CA LYS A 267 41.21 -28.62 -7.53
C LYS A 267 40.36 -29.76 -6.96
N ILE A 268 39.40 -30.26 -7.73
CA ILE A 268 38.63 -31.46 -7.40
C ILE A 268 39.40 -32.64 -7.99
N ASP A 269 40.21 -33.29 -7.17
CA ASP A 269 40.82 -34.58 -7.53
C ASP A 269 39.77 -35.69 -7.30
N ASN A 270 39.19 -36.16 -8.41
CA ASN A 270 38.38 -37.37 -8.43
C ASN A 270 39.31 -38.58 -8.31
N THR A 271 39.23 -39.33 -7.22
CA THR A 271 39.78 -40.68 -7.13
C THR A 271 38.64 -41.69 -6.97
N THR A 272 38.67 -42.64 -7.89
CA THR A 272 37.80 -43.81 -8.04
C THR A 272 38.32 -44.93 -7.16
#